data_AF-A0A9P5NJC0-F1
#
_entry.id   AF-A0A9P5NJC0-F1
#
_cell.length_a   1.000
_cell.length_b   1.000
_cell.length_c   1.000
_cell.angle_alpha   90.00
_cell.angle_beta   90.00
_cell.angle_gamma   90.00
#
_symmetry.space_group_name_H-M   'P 1'
#
loop_
_entity.id
_entity.type
_entity.pdbx_description
1 polymer ?
#
loop_
_entity_poly.entity_id
_entity_poly.type
_entity_poly.pdbx_seq_one_letter_code
_entity_poly.pdbx_strand_id
1 'polypeptide(L)'
;MRDYIAFCVAHSLPLDPTPSTLSRYIAYTFKFIALGLKYLTGVHHFLIDLYPHFNASQSHPLIQSTIWGSKKVCADGVQCKLPLHLSHLKAFLEVAASSKSYDDLLFITILSCCFYACHRSGELIQKNSKSLFDWQKIIKHSSLTFPGHRAQYHLPYHKDDPFYRGTEIFFTP
;
A
#
# COMPACT_ATOMS: atom_id res chain seq x y z
N MET A 1 6.74 16.62 23.39
CA MET A 1 7.10 16.64 24.83
C MET A 1 6.03 17.29 25.69
N ARG A 2 5.62 18.55 25.43
CA ARG A 2 4.61 19.26 26.24
C ARG A 2 3.28 18.50 26.35
N ASP A 3 2.84 17.87 25.26
CA ASP A 3 1.54 17.18 25.22
C ASP A 3 1.50 15.90 26.09
N TYR A 4 2.61 15.14 26.18
CA TYR A 4 2.68 13.94 27.04
C TYR A 4 2.70 14.32 28.52
N ILE A 5 3.48 15.34 28.88
CA ILE A 5 3.54 15.85 30.26
C ILE A 5 2.18 16.43 30.65
N ALA A 6 1.57 17.24 29.80
CA ALA A 6 0.23 17.79 30.03
C ALA A 6 -0.82 16.68 30.20
N PHE A 7 -0.77 15.63 29.38
CA PHE A 7 -1.63 14.45 29.53
C PHE A 7 -1.43 13.77 30.89
N CYS A 8 -0.18 13.52 31.30
CA CYS A 8 0.10 12.85 32.56
C CYS A 8 -0.37 13.69 33.77
N VAL A 9 -0.11 15.00 33.75
CA VAL A 9 -0.57 15.93 34.80
C VAL A 9 -2.10 15.97 34.85
N ALA A 10 -2.77 16.10 33.71
CA ALA A 10 -4.23 16.18 33.63
C ALA A 10 -4.93 14.90 34.11
N HIS A 11 -4.29 13.73 33.96
CA HIS A 11 -4.86 12.44 34.35
C HIS A 11 -4.25 11.87 35.65
N SER A 12 -3.44 12.67 36.37
CA SER A 12 -2.75 12.26 37.59
C SER A 12 -1.94 10.95 37.41
N LEU A 13 -1.28 10.80 36.26
CA LEU A 13 -0.44 9.66 35.91
C LEU A 13 1.05 9.97 36.18
N PRO A 14 1.88 8.95 36.47
CA PRO A 14 3.31 9.14 36.62
C PRO A 14 3.93 9.63 35.31
N LEU A 15 4.91 10.53 35.40
CA LEU A 15 5.64 11.06 34.24
C LEU A 15 6.50 9.97 33.58
N ASP A 16 6.96 8.99 34.36
CA ASP A 16 7.74 7.87 33.87
C ASP A 16 6.93 7.05 32.84
N PRO A 17 7.43 6.87 31.61
CA PRO A 17 6.74 6.18 30.54
C PRO A 17 6.74 4.65 30.72
N THR A 18 5.99 4.19 31.72
CA THR A 18 5.68 2.77 31.93
C THR A 18 4.79 2.24 30.79
N PRO A 19 4.77 0.92 30.53
CA PRO A 19 3.90 0.34 29.52
C PRO A 19 2.43 0.74 29.65
N SER A 20 1.93 0.86 30.89
CA SER A 20 0.54 1.23 31.18
C SER A 20 0.25 2.72 30.98
N THR A 21 1.19 3.61 31.34
CA THR A 21 1.03 5.06 31.09
C THR A 21 1.07 5.33 29.59
N LEU A 22 2.02 4.73 28.89
CA LEU A 22 2.14 4.87 27.44
C LEU A 22 0.96 4.28 26.68
N SER A 23 0.42 3.12 27.08
CA SER A 23 -0.75 2.57 26.40
C SER A 23 -1.95 3.50 26.50
N ARG A 24 -2.19 4.11 27.67
CA ARG A 24 -3.29 5.09 27.85
C ARG A 24 -3.05 6.34 27.02
N TYR A 25 -1.81 6.85 27.01
CA TYR A 25 -1.45 7.99 26.18
C TYR A 25 -1.67 7.70 24.69
N ILE A 26 -1.22 6.54 24.19
CA ILE A 26 -1.43 6.11 22.79
C ILE A 26 -2.92 6.06 22.46
N ALA A 27 -3.73 5.41 23.29
CA ALA A 27 -5.17 5.33 23.08
C ALA A 27 -5.83 6.71 23.05
N TYR A 28 -5.43 7.60 23.98
CA TYR A 28 -5.89 8.98 24.02
C TYR A 28 -5.50 9.74 22.74
N THR A 29 -4.23 9.71 22.33
CA THR A 29 -3.74 10.44 21.17
C THR A 29 -4.41 10.00 19.87
N PHE A 30 -4.64 8.70 19.68
CA PHE A 30 -5.30 8.18 18.48
C PHE A 30 -6.76 8.64 18.34
N LYS A 31 -7.44 8.97 19.45
CA LYS A 31 -8.79 9.55 19.41
C LYS A 31 -8.80 10.97 18.83
N PHE A 32 -7.74 11.73 19.02
CA PHE A 32 -7.68 13.16 18.66
C PHE A 32 -6.81 13.45 17.44
N ILE A 33 -5.92 12.54 17.05
CA ILE A 33 -4.96 12.72 15.95
C ILE A 33 -5.08 11.56 14.96
N ALA A 34 -5.57 11.84 13.75
CA ALA A 34 -5.69 10.87 12.64
C ALA A 34 -4.34 10.23 12.24
N LEU A 35 -3.21 10.87 12.57
CA LEU A 35 -1.84 10.40 12.31
C LEU A 35 -1.10 9.91 13.56
N GLY A 36 -1.82 9.26 14.49
CA GLY A 36 -1.29 8.84 15.80
C GLY A 36 0.07 8.13 15.76
N LEU A 37 0.35 7.29 14.75
CA LEU A 37 1.62 6.56 14.63
C LEU A 37 2.82 7.45 14.27
N LYS A 38 2.62 8.43 13.36
CA LYS A 38 3.69 9.37 12.98
C LYS A 38 4.04 10.26 14.17
N TYR A 39 3.02 10.65 14.92
CA TYR A 39 3.17 11.44 16.13
C TYR A 39 3.93 10.68 17.24
N LEU A 40 3.67 9.38 17.43
CA LEU A 40 4.44 8.55 18.38
C LEU A 40 5.92 8.42 18.03
N THR A 41 6.28 8.45 16.75
CA THR A 41 7.69 8.45 16.32
C THR A 41 8.37 9.77 16.72
N GLY A 42 7.67 10.90 16.60
CA GLY A 42 8.14 12.19 17.09
C GLY A 42 8.29 12.23 18.61
N VAL A 43 7.33 11.66 19.35
CA VAL A 43 7.39 11.58 20.82
C VAL A 43 8.53 10.68 21.29
N HIS A 44 8.80 9.56 20.59
CA HIS A 44 9.92 8.66 20.88
C HIS A 44 11.26 9.41 20.89
N HIS A 45 11.53 10.24 19.87
CA HIS A 45 12.76 11.04 19.79
C HIS A 45 12.97 11.95 21.00
N PHE A 46 11.90 12.51 21.59
CA PHE A 46 12.04 13.41 22.75
C PHE A 46 12.07 12.66 24.08
N LEU A 47 11.44 11.49 24.18
CA LEU A 47 11.35 10.74 25.43
C LEU A 47 12.54 9.80 25.64
N ILE A 48 13.19 9.33 24.57
CA ILE A 48 14.36 8.45 24.69
C ILE A 48 15.53 9.13 25.41
N ASP A 49 15.74 10.43 25.18
CA ASP A 49 16.81 11.22 25.81
C ASP A 49 16.58 11.41 27.32
N LEU A 50 15.32 11.41 27.76
CA LEU A 50 14.92 11.62 29.16
C LEU A 50 14.70 10.32 29.93
N TYR A 51 14.31 9.25 29.23
CA TYR A 51 13.95 7.96 29.82
C TYR A 51 14.64 6.83 29.03
N PRO A 52 15.84 6.39 29.44
CA PRO A 52 16.61 5.38 28.69
C PRO A 52 15.89 4.02 28.61
N HIS A 53 14.97 3.74 29.53
CA HIS A 53 14.15 2.52 29.53
C HIS A 53 12.93 2.60 28.58
N PHE A 54 12.72 3.72 27.89
CA PHE A 54 11.57 3.93 27.00
C PHE A 54 11.43 2.84 25.93
N ASN A 55 12.54 2.40 25.34
CA ASN A 55 12.54 1.36 24.30
C ASN A 55 12.05 0.01 24.82
N ALA A 56 12.38 -0.33 26.07
CA ALA A 56 11.90 -1.55 26.72
C ALA A 56 10.38 -1.46 26.97
N SER A 57 9.89 -0.29 27.40
CA SER A 57 8.45 -0.06 27.52
C SER A 57 7.74 -0.13 26.16
N GLN A 58 8.31 0.46 25.10
CA GLN A 58 7.73 0.50 23.75
C GLN A 58 7.58 -0.89 23.11
N SER A 59 8.54 -1.77 23.35
CA SER A 59 8.52 -3.15 22.87
C SER A 59 7.59 -4.05 23.70
N HIS A 60 7.04 -3.57 24.81
CA HIS A 60 6.13 -4.35 25.65
C HIS A 60 4.86 -4.77 24.88
N PRO A 61 4.38 -6.03 25.03
CA PRO A 61 3.22 -6.54 24.29
C PRO A 61 1.96 -5.69 24.45
N LEU A 62 1.75 -5.11 25.64
CA LEU A 62 0.64 -4.19 25.91
C LEU A 62 0.63 -2.99 24.96
N ILE A 63 1.78 -2.39 24.68
CA ILE A 63 1.89 -1.25 23.78
C ILE A 63 1.63 -1.69 22.34
N GLN A 64 2.22 -2.80 21.91
CA GLN A 64 2.00 -3.33 20.56
C GLN A 64 0.52 -3.65 20.30
N SER A 65 -0.14 -4.30 21.27
CA SER A 65 -1.57 -4.60 21.21
C SER A 65 -2.43 -3.34 21.17
N THR A 66 -2.07 -2.32 21.96
CA THR A 66 -2.76 -1.02 21.95
C THR A 66 -2.58 -0.31 20.61
N ILE A 67 -1.37 -0.31 20.04
CA ILE A 67 -1.12 0.29 18.72
C ILE A 67 -1.94 -0.43 17.64
N TRP A 68 -1.99 -1.76 17.65
CA TRP A 68 -2.80 -2.54 16.71
C TRP A 68 -4.29 -2.29 16.89
N GLY A 69 -4.78 -2.27 18.12
CA GLY A 69 -6.16 -1.95 18.45
C GLY A 69 -6.55 -0.55 17.99
N SER A 70 -5.74 0.46 18.32
CA SER A 70 -5.96 1.85 17.91
C SER A 70 -5.90 2.03 16.39
N LYS A 71 -4.99 1.34 15.68
CA LYS A 71 -4.97 1.33 14.21
C LYS A 71 -6.25 0.76 13.62
N LYS A 72 -6.82 -0.28 14.24
CA LYS A 72 -8.04 -0.93 13.77
C LYS A 72 -9.28 -0.07 14.02
N VAL A 73 -9.36 0.58 15.19
CA VAL A 73 -10.50 1.44 15.58
C VAL A 73 -10.46 2.79 14.85
N CYS A 74 -9.27 3.36 14.66
CA CYS A 74 -9.07 4.64 13.99
C CYS A 74 -8.64 4.47 12.52
N ALA A 75 -8.85 3.30 11.91
CA ALA A 75 -8.66 3.14 10.49
C ALA A 75 -9.67 4.04 9.78
N ASP A 76 -9.19 5.04 9.05
CA ASP A 76 -10.04 5.75 8.09
C ASP A 76 -10.65 4.70 7.15
N GLY A 77 -11.94 4.87 6.84
CA GLY A 77 -12.58 4.06 5.80
C GLY A 77 -11.70 4.10 4.56
N VAL A 78 -11.37 2.93 4.01
CA VAL A 78 -10.45 2.82 2.87
C VAL A 78 -10.97 3.74 1.76
N GLN A 79 -10.30 4.86 1.54
CA GLN A 79 -10.58 5.77 0.43
C GLN A 79 -10.04 5.11 -0.84
N CYS A 80 -10.79 4.14 -1.36
CA CYS A 80 -10.53 3.55 -2.65
C CYS A 80 -10.81 4.61 -3.73
N LYS A 81 -9.89 4.75 -4.70
CA LYS A 81 -10.23 5.44 -5.95
C LYS A 81 -11.42 4.72 -6.59
N LEU A 82 -12.26 5.47 -7.32
CA LEU A 82 -13.37 4.88 -8.05
C LEU A 82 -12.86 3.73 -8.94
N PRO A 83 -13.57 2.59 -8.98
CA PRO A 83 -13.14 1.46 -9.78
C PRO A 83 -13.15 1.82 -11.27
N LEU A 84 -12.22 1.22 -12.01
CA LEU A 84 -12.29 1.24 -13.46
C LEU A 84 -13.51 0.41 -13.88
N HIS A 85 -14.31 0.92 -14.80
CA HIS A 85 -15.48 0.24 -15.35
C HIS A 85 -15.29 -0.01 -16.84
N LEU A 86 -16.06 -0.95 -17.39
CA LEU A 86 -16.06 -1.23 -18.82
C LEU A 86 -16.42 0.00 -19.68
N SER A 87 -17.28 0.88 -19.17
CA SER A 87 -17.61 2.16 -19.82
C SER A 87 -16.38 3.06 -20.00
N HIS A 88 -15.49 3.09 -19.00
CA HIS A 88 -14.25 3.85 -19.07
C HIS A 88 -13.32 3.28 -20.14
N LEU A 89 -13.18 1.95 -20.23
CA LEU A 89 -12.38 1.31 -21.28
C LEU A 89 -12.90 1.63 -22.68
N LYS A 90 -14.22 1.59 -22.89
CA LYS A 90 -14.84 1.95 -24.18
C LYS A 90 -14.54 3.41 -24.56
N ALA A 91 -14.70 4.33 -23.61
CA ALA A 91 -14.39 5.74 -23.85
C ALA A 91 -12.91 5.96 -24.22
N PHE A 92 -11.97 5.31 -23.52
CA PHE A 92 -10.55 5.39 -23.87
C PHE A 92 -10.23 4.77 -25.23
N LEU A 93 -10.90 3.68 -25.60
CA LEU A 93 -10.74 3.06 -26.91
C LEU A 93 -11.21 3.98 -28.04
N GLU A 94 -12.34 4.67 -27.89
CA GLU A 94 -12.83 5.64 -28.87
C GLU A 94 -11.83 6.80 -29.06
N VAL A 95 -11.29 7.33 -27.96
CA VAL A 95 -10.25 8.37 -28.00
C VAL A 95 -8.98 7.85 -28.68
N ALA A 96 -8.48 6.68 -28.32
CA ALA A 96 -7.29 6.11 -28.93
C ALA A 96 -7.48 5.81 -30.44
N ALA A 97 -8.66 5.31 -30.82
CA ALA A 97 -9.00 5.01 -32.21
C ALA A 97 -9.10 6.28 -33.08
N SER A 98 -9.57 7.39 -32.51
CA SER A 98 -9.62 8.69 -33.21
C SER A 98 -8.24 9.35 -33.35
N SER A 99 -7.43 9.29 -32.30
CA SER A 99 -6.05 9.82 -32.29
C SER A 99 -5.13 9.05 -33.26
N LYS A 100 -5.28 7.71 -33.31
CA LYS A 100 -4.39 6.79 -34.03
C LYS A 100 -2.91 6.90 -33.63
N SER A 101 -2.61 7.55 -32.50
CA SER A 101 -1.27 7.56 -31.92
C SER A 101 -0.89 6.16 -31.44
N TYR A 102 0.35 5.76 -31.70
CA TYR A 102 0.89 4.51 -31.19
C TYR A 102 0.81 4.45 -29.65
N ASP A 103 1.14 5.56 -28.98
CA ASP A 103 1.16 5.61 -27.52
C ASP A 103 -0.24 5.46 -26.92
N ASP A 104 -1.26 6.03 -27.54
CA ASP A 104 -2.65 5.90 -27.08
C ASP A 104 -3.17 4.47 -27.28
N LEU A 105 -2.84 3.85 -28.42
CA LEU A 105 -3.19 2.45 -28.71
C LEU A 105 -2.45 1.48 -27.77
N LEU A 106 -1.17 1.75 -27.48
CA LEU A 106 -0.40 0.98 -26.51
C LEU A 106 -0.97 1.13 -25.10
N PHE A 107 -1.32 2.36 -24.70
CA PHE A 107 -1.90 2.65 -23.39
C PHE A 107 -3.22 1.90 -23.18
N ILE A 108 -4.16 1.96 -24.15
CA ILE A 108 -5.44 1.24 -24.01
C ILE A 108 -5.25 -0.28 -24.03
N THR A 109 -4.26 -0.79 -24.77
CA THR A 109 -3.92 -2.21 -24.77
C THR A 109 -3.43 -2.65 -23.39
N ILE A 110 -2.48 -1.93 -22.79
CA ILE A 110 -1.97 -2.19 -21.44
C ILE A 110 -3.10 -2.08 -20.39
N LEU A 111 -3.95 -1.05 -20.51
CA LEU A 111 -5.07 -0.83 -19.59
C LEU A 111 -6.10 -1.97 -19.69
N SER A 112 -6.37 -2.46 -20.89
CA SER A 112 -7.26 -3.61 -21.13
C SER A 112 -6.70 -4.88 -20.49
N CYS A 113 -5.40 -5.17 -20.69
CA CYS A 113 -4.74 -6.27 -20.00
C CYS A 113 -4.81 -6.11 -18.47
N CYS A 114 -4.62 -4.89 -17.96
CA CYS A 114 -4.73 -4.59 -16.53
C CYS A 114 -6.12 -4.93 -15.98
N PHE A 115 -7.17 -4.56 -16.71
CA PHE A 115 -8.55 -4.76 -16.31
C PHE A 115 -8.98 -6.22 -16.42
N TYR A 116 -8.86 -6.82 -17.60
CA TYR A 116 -9.38 -8.15 -17.87
C TYR A 116 -8.61 -9.27 -17.18
N ALA A 117 -7.29 -9.14 -17.06
CA ALA A 117 -6.46 -10.10 -16.33
C ALA A 117 -6.24 -9.71 -14.86
N CYS A 118 -6.86 -8.63 -14.39
CA CYS A 118 -6.78 -8.15 -13.00
C CYS A 118 -5.34 -7.91 -12.52
N HIS A 119 -4.45 -7.45 -13.40
CA HIS A 119 -3.10 -7.11 -13.03
C HIS A 119 -3.04 -5.84 -12.18
N ARG A 120 -1.95 -5.73 -11.41
CA ARG A 120 -1.56 -4.44 -10.86
C ARG A 120 -0.90 -3.62 -11.96
N SER A 121 -1.31 -2.38 -12.14
CA SER A 121 -0.75 -1.50 -13.19
C SER A 121 0.78 -1.36 -13.08
N GLY A 122 1.32 -1.35 -11.86
CA GLY A 122 2.77 -1.29 -11.62
C GLY A 122 3.55 -2.55 -12.02
N GLU A 123 2.87 -3.66 -12.32
CA GLU A 123 3.48 -4.91 -12.81
C GLU A 123 3.51 -4.97 -14.34
N LEU A 124 2.67 -4.17 -15.03
CA LEU A 124 2.63 -4.10 -16.50
C LEU A 124 3.55 -3.03 -17.09
N ILE A 125 4.05 -2.11 -16.26
CA ILE A 125 4.81 -0.95 -16.72
C ILE A 125 6.26 -1.10 -16.31
N GLN A 126 7.16 -0.81 -17.25
CA GLN A 126 8.58 -0.72 -16.98
C GLN A 126 8.88 0.52 -16.11
N LYS A 127 9.64 0.33 -15.04
CA LYS A 127 10.11 1.45 -14.21
C LYS A 127 10.99 2.39 -15.05
N ASN A 128 11.11 3.65 -14.67
CA ASN A 128 11.98 4.60 -15.39
C ASN A 128 13.48 4.39 -15.08
N SER A 129 13.81 3.91 -13.89
CA SER A 129 15.20 3.72 -13.45
C SER A 129 15.74 2.35 -13.86
N LYS A 130 16.78 2.31 -14.69
CA LYS A 130 17.43 1.08 -15.16
C LYS A 130 17.91 0.15 -14.03
N SER A 131 18.31 0.72 -12.89
CA SER A 131 18.74 -0.05 -11.70
C SER A 131 17.61 -0.88 -11.07
N LEU A 132 16.35 -0.53 -11.36
CA LEU A 132 15.18 -1.24 -10.86
C LEU A 132 14.60 -2.21 -11.88
N PHE A 133 15.28 -2.43 -13.00
CA PHE A 133 14.83 -3.32 -14.06
C PHE A 133 15.04 -4.75 -13.63
N ASP A 134 13.99 -5.54 -13.77
CA ASP A 134 14.05 -6.96 -13.56
C ASP A 134 13.44 -7.66 -14.77
N TRP A 135 14.31 -8.12 -15.67
CA TRP A 135 13.90 -8.79 -16.90
C TRP A 135 13.14 -10.08 -16.66
N GLN A 136 13.25 -10.68 -15.47
CA GLN A 136 12.49 -11.87 -15.09
C GLN A 136 11.04 -11.56 -14.72
N LYS A 137 10.70 -10.28 -14.49
CA LYS A 137 9.34 -9.86 -14.14
C LYS A 137 8.56 -9.26 -15.31
N ILE A 138 9.22 -9.05 -16.46
CA ILE A 138 8.62 -8.39 -17.61
C ILE A 138 7.84 -9.40 -18.46
N ILE A 139 6.56 -9.13 -18.67
CA ILE A 139 5.73 -9.88 -19.61
C ILE A 139 6.28 -9.66 -21.02
N LYS A 140 6.70 -10.74 -21.67
CA LYS A 140 7.25 -10.66 -23.02
C LYS A 140 6.11 -10.52 -24.02
N HIS A 141 6.17 -9.50 -24.87
CA HIS A 141 5.24 -9.36 -26.00
C HIS A 141 5.23 -10.60 -26.90
N SER A 142 6.37 -11.28 -27.06
CA SER A 142 6.46 -12.52 -27.85
C SER A 142 5.71 -13.71 -27.25
N SER A 143 5.28 -13.64 -25.99
CA SER A 143 4.42 -14.66 -25.38
C SER A 143 2.93 -14.44 -25.65
N LEU A 144 2.56 -13.26 -26.18
CA LEU A 144 1.18 -12.91 -26.48
C LEU A 144 0.70 -13.68 -27.71
N THR A 145 -0.37 -14.44 -27.55
CA THR A 145 -1.04 -15.19 -28.60
C THR A 145 -2.55 -14.93 -28.54
N PHE A 146 -3.20 -15.09 -29.69
CA PHE A 146 -4.65 -14.90 -29.82
C PHE A 146 -5.35 -16.17 -30.34
N PRO A 147 -5.36 -17.26 -29.56
CA PRO A 147 -6.07 -18.48 -29.96
C PRO A 147 -7.59 -18.25 -29.90
N GLY A 148 -8.23 -18.20 -31.08
CA GLY A 148 -9.68 -18.00 -31.20
C GLY A 148 -10.11 -16.59 -30.76
N HIS A 149 -11.03 -16.49 -29.80
CA HIS A 149 -11.55 -15.23 -29.25
C HIS A 149 -10.94 -14.86 -27.89
N ARG A 150 -9.73 -15.35 -27.59
CA ARG A 150 -9.05 -15.12 -26.30
C ARG A 150 -7.68 -14.55 -26.54
N ALA A 151 -7.24 -13.68 -25.65
CA ALA A 151 -5.84 -13.28 -25.53
C ALA A 151 -5.18 -14.15 -24.46
N GLN A 152 -3.98 -14.65 -24.76
CA GLN A 152 -3.17 -15.44 -23.84
C GLN A 152 -1.73 -14.91 -23.82
N TYR A 153 -1.12 -14.87 -22.64
CA TYR A 153 0.32 -14.64 -22.49
C TYR A 153 0.90 -15.28 -21.23
N HIS A 154 2.23 -15.37 -21.21
CA HIS A 154 2.98 -15.87 -20.06
C HIS A 154 3.37 -14.72 -19.12
N LEU A 155 2.83 -14.72 -17.91
CA LEU A 155 3.27 -13.85 -16.80
C LEU A 155 4.43 -14.52 -16.08
N PRO A 156 5.68 -14.03 -16.19
CA PRO A 156 6.83 -14.75 -15.66
C PRO A 156 6.94 -14.71 -14.13
N TYR A 157 6.26 -13.77 -13.46
CA TYR A 157 6.31 -13.65 -12.01
C TYR A 157 5.04 -13.01 -11.43
N HIS A 158 4.60 -13.54 -10.29
CA HIS A 158 3.69 -12.87 -9.36
C HIS A 158 4.05 -13.25 -7.93
N LYS A 159 3.60 -12.46 -6.94
CA LYS A 159 4.00 -12.63 -5.53
C LYS A 159 3.56 -13.97 -4.92
N ASP A 160 2.57 -14.62 -5.53
CA ASP A 160 2.00 -15.88 -5.04
C ASP A 160 2.62 -17.12 -5.71
N ASP A 161 3.62 -16.93 -6.60
CA ASP A 161 4.42 -18.02 -7.17
C ASP A 161 5.77 -18.17 -6.44
N PRO A 162 5.88 -19.12 -5.49
CA PRO A 162 7.12 -19.37 -4.77
C PRO A 162 8.21 -20.03 -5.63
N PHE A 163 7.86 -20.56 -6.82
CA PHE A 163 8.77 -21.33 -7.66
C PHE A 163 9.27 -20.55 -8.88
N TYR A 164 8.87 -19.30 -9.06
CA TYR A 164 9.27 -18.44 -10.18
C TYR A 164 9.05 -19.10 -11.56
N ARG A 165 8.02 -19.93 -11.69
CA ARG A 165 7.64 -20.60 -12.93
C ARG A 165 6.78 -19.71 -13.83
N GLY A 166 6.16 -18.69 -13.25
CA GLY A 166 5.19 -17.86 -13.92
C GLY A 166 3.82 -18.53 -14.03
N THR A 167 2.92 -17.88 -14.75
CA THR A 167 1.53 -18.31 -14.93
C THR A 167 1.04 -17.91 -16.31
N GLU A 168 0.32 -18.82 -16.96
CA GLU A 168 -0.38 -18.51 -18.21
C GLU A 168 -1.66 -17.74 -17.88
N ILE A 169 -1.78 -16.54 -18.45
CA ILE A 169 -2.93 -15.67 -18.29
C ILE A 169 -3.79 -15.77 -19.54
N PHE A 170 -5.10 -15.92 -19.35
CA PHE A 170 -6.08 -16.00 -20.43
C PHE A 170 -7.24 -15.07 -20.12
N PHE A 171 -7.63 -14.24 -21.08
CA PHE A 171 -8.82 -13.40 -20.94
C PHE A 171 -9.51 -13.18 -22.28
N THR A 172 -10.82 -12.95 -22.20
CA THR A 172 -11.66 -12.56 -23.34
C THR A 172 -11.88 -11.04 -23.27
N PRO A 173 -11.34 -10.26 -24.21
CA PRO A 173 -11.61 -8.83 -24.29
C PRO A 173 -13.07 -8.52 -24.67
#